data_AF-A0A2N6A1U4-F1
#
_entry.id   AF-A0A2N6A1U4-F1
#
_cell.length_a   1.000
_cell.length_b   1.000
_cell.length_c   1.000
_cell.angle_alpha   90.00
_cell.angle_beta   90.00
_cell.angle_gamma   90.00
#
_symmetry.space_group_name_H-M   'P 1'
#
loop_
_entity.id
_entity.type
_entity.pdbx_description
1 polymer ?
#
loop_
_entity_poly.entity_id
_entity_poly.type
_entity_poly.pdbx_seq_one_letter_code
_entity_poly.pdbx_strand_id
1 'polypeptide(L)'
;MVKKTLIIIILSFFVLVSYSQVIIPKERGSHIETILSKHFFGIRLMPTAQSKPITFVIYNLYYDSTKTYDVITKRDFMSQFSGITESKANPDGKNLFNENEIDPMVFEYLWKVRYPEYPFGKTPKPGWAAGKFIPSPTQMAMLKPFGVNHPADLIFGDSLISFLKSATDPAWVNRYKAK
;
A
#
# COMPACT_ATOMS: atom_id res chain seq x y z
N MET A 1 32.27 62.98 23.70
CA MET A 1 31.10 62.18 24.11
C MET A 1 30.32 61.65 22.88
N VAL A 2 31.00 61.04 21.90
CA VAL A 2 30.39 60.64 20.60
C VAL A 2 30.78 59.21 20.16
N LYS A 3 31.77 58.59 20.80
CA LYS A 3 32.29 57.26 20.39
C LYS A 3 31.49 56.05 20.89
N LYS A 4 30.57 56.21 21.85
CA LYS A 4 29.79 55.08 22.40
C LYS A 4 28.46 54.84 21.68
N THR A 5 27.94 55.80 20.94
CA THR A 5 26.63 55.70 20.27
C THR A 5 26.70 54.98 18.92
N LEU A 6 27.88 54.95 18.27
CA LEU A 6 28.04 54.34 16.94
C LEU A 6 28.10 52.80 16.97
N ILE A 7 28.51 52.20 18.09
CA ILE A 7 28.65 50.75 18.23
C ILE A 7 27.29 50.05 18.40
N ILE A 8 26.28 50.76 18.95
CA ILE A 8 24.95 50.20 19.16
C ILE A 8 24.15 50.12 17.85
N ILE A 9 24.42 51.01 16.89
CA ILE A 9 23.71 51.02 15.60
C ILE A 9 24.21 49.88 14.69
N ILE A 10 25.48 49.49 14.77
CA ILE A 10 26.04 48.39 13.97
C ILE A 10 25.60 47.02 14.49
N LEU A 11 25.38 46.87 15.81
CA LEU A 11 24.93 45.60 16.40
C LEU A 11 23.42 45.33 16.16
N SER A 12 22.61 46.38 15.97
CA SER A 12 21.18 46.24 15.67
C SER A 12 20.88 45.91 14.21
N PHE A 13 21.85 46.03 13.30
CA PHE A 13 21.66 45.65 11.89
C PHE A 13 21.88 44.16 11.61
N PHE A 14 22.43 43.42 12.59
CA PHE A 14 22.71 41.98 12.45
C PHE A 14 21.54 41.06 12.82
N VAL A 15 20.42 41.60 13.32
CA VAL A 15 19.30 40.78 13.82
C VAL A 15 18.15 40.64 12.80
N LEU A 16 18.19 41.37 11.67
CA LEU A 16 17.06 41.41 10.72
C LEU A 16 17.27 40.66 9.39
N VAL A 17 18.37 39.94 9.19
CA VAL A 17 18.62 39.20 7.93
C VAL A 17 18.19 37.71 8.01
N SER A 18 17.69 37.23 9.16
CA SER A 18 17.52 35.77 9.39
C SER A 18 16.12 35.19 9.15
N TYR A 19 15.16 35.91 8.54
CA TYR A 19 13.82 35.35 8.28
C TYR A 19 13.26 35.62 6.88
N SER A 20 14.11 35.49 5.86
CA SER A 20 13.60 35.15 4.53
C SER A 20 14.08 33.75 4.17
N GLN A 21 13.56 32.74 4.88
CA GLN A 21 13.44 31.45 4.23
C GLN A 21 12.38 31.64 3.15
N VAL A 22 12.83 31.95 1.93
CA VAL A 22 12.02 31.74 0.75
C VAL A 22 11.61 30.27 0.83
N ILE A 23 10.34 30.03 1.14
CA ILE A 23 9.72 28.73 0.96
C ILE A 23 9.67 28.56 -0.55
N ILE A 24 10.78 28.11 -1.12
CA ILE A 24 10.80 27.54 -2.46
C ILE A 24 9.91 26.31 -2.31
N PRO A 25 8.74 26.24 -2.98
CA PRO A 25 8.01 24.98 -3.05
C PRO A 25 9.04 23.98 -3.53
N LYS A 26 9.31 22.93 -2.75
CA LYS A 26 10.16 21.84 -3.23
C LYS A 26 9.51 21.39 -4.52
N GLU A 27 10.07 21.80 -5.67
CA GLU A 27 9.68 21.23 -6.94
C GLU A 27 9.75 19.74 -6.70
N ARG A 28 8.63 19.05 -6.96
CA ARG A 28 8.53 17.60 -6.84
C ARG A 28 9.49 17.07 -7.89
N GLY A 29 10.77 17.05 -7.54
CA GLY A 29 11.84 16.62 -8.38
C GLY A 29 11.47 15.23 -8.78
N SER A 30 11.32 15.04 -10.09
CA SER A 30 11.49 13.75 -10.73
C SER A 30 12.86 13.25 -10.28
N HIS A 31 12.90 12.58 -9.13
CA HIS A 31 14.02 11.76 -8.74
C HIS A 31 14.05 10.68 -9.81
N ILE A 32 14.85 10.90 -10.85
CA ILE A 32 15.41 9.81 -11.63
C ILE A 32 16.41 9.16 -10.67
N GLU A 33 15.86 8.45 -9.68
CA GLU A 33 16.57 7.40 -9.00
C GLU A 33 16.95 6.44 -10.14
N THR A 34 18.24 6.32 -10.44
CA THR A 34 18.73 5.25 -11.29
C THR A 34 18.06 3.98 -10.77
N ILE A 35 17.10 3.40 -11.50
CA ILE A 35 16.13 2.44 -10.94
C ILE A 35 16.89 1.16 -10.54
N LEU A 36 17.50 1.17 -9.36
CA LEU A 36 18.19 0.04 -8.75
C LEU A 36 17.16 -1.01 -8.29
N SER A 37 15.90 -0.60 -8.12
CA SER A 37 14.77 -1.47 -7.83
C SER A 37 13.44 -0.92 -8.33
N LYS A 38 12.55 -1.81 -8.77
CA LYS A 38 11.12 -1.53 -8.97
C LYS A 38 10.34 -1.86 -7.70
N HIS A 39 9.36 -1.04 -7.39
CA HIS A 39 8.55 -1.15 -6.18
C HIS A 39 7.07 -1.32 -6.53
N PHE A 40 6.40 -2.26 -5.87
CA PHE A 40 5.00 -2.57 -6.13
C PHE A 40 4.23 -2.70 -4.83
N PHE A 41 2.97 -2.29 -4.82
CA PHE A 41 2.05 -2.73 -3.78
C PHE A 41 1.81 -4.23 -3.90
N GLY A 42 1.72 -4.92 -2.77
CA GLY A 42 1.34 -6.32 -2.73
C GLY A 42 0.57 -6.73 -1.48
N ILE A 43 -0.13 -7.85 -1.58
CA ILE A 43 -0.81 -8.50 -0.46
C ILE A 43 -0.56 -10.02 -0.45
N ARG A 44 -0.62 -10.63 0.73
CA ARG A 44 -0.78 -12.08 0.89
C ARG A 44 -2.09 -12.39 1.59
N LEU A 45 -2.78 -13.42 1.12
CA LEU A 45 -3.98 -13.98 1.74
C LEU A 45 -3.62 -14.89 2.93
N MET A 46 -2.65 -14.45 3.73
CA MET A 46 -2.13 -15.15 4.91
C MET A 46 -2.02 -14.21 6.08
N PRO A 47 -2.15 -14.74 7.30
CA PRO A 47 -2.17 -13.92 8.47
C PRO A 47 -0.78 -13.42 8.86
N THR A 48 -0.73 -12.24 9.46
CA THR A 48 0.48 -11.71 10.10
C THR A 48 0.68 -12.31 11.50
N ALA A 49 1.87 -12.13 12.08
CA ALA A 49 2.16 -12.52 13.46
C ALA A 49 1.23 -11.84 14.50
N GLN A 50 0.60 -10.71 14.14
CA GLN A 50 -0.37 -9.98 14.96
C GLN A 50 -1.83 -10.37 14.68
N SER A 51 -2.06 -11.56 14.11
CA SER A 51 -3.41 -12.10 13.85
C SER A 51 -4.26 -11.18 12.98
N LYS A 52 -3.66 -10.53 11.97
CA LYS A 52 -4.41 -9.87 10.89
C LYS A 52 -4.52 -10.83 9.72
N PRO A 53 -5.70 -11.02 9.09
CA PRO A 53 -5.90 -12.08 8.09
C PRO A 53 -5.24 -11.84 6.74
N ILE A 54 -4.79 -10.61 6.49
CA ILE A 54 -4.14 -10.18 5.25
C ILE A 54 -2.83 -9.52 5.63
N THR A 55 -1.76 -9.88 4.92
CA THR A 55 -0.47 -9.21 5.02
C THR A 55 -0.37 -8.19 3.89
N PHE A 56 -0.01 -6.95 4.22
CA PHE A 56 0.19 -5.86 3.28
C PHE A 56 1.68 -5.60 3.12
N VAL A 57 2.17 -5.42 1.90
CA VAL A 57 3.60 -5.22 1.66
C VAL A 57 3.88 -4.19 0.57
N ILE A 58 5.08 -3.63 0.63
CA ILE A 58 5.78 -3.06 -0.53
C ILE A 58 6.77 -4.11 -1.03
N TYR A 59 6.58 -4.57 -2.26
CA TYR A 59 7.41 -5.56 -2.92
C TYR A 59 8.53 -4.87 -3.70
N ASN A 60 9.77 -5.29 -3.48
CA ASN A 60 10.96 -4.70 -4.07
C ASN A 60 11.62 -5.71 -5.01
N LEU A 61 11.80 -5.34 -6.27
CA LEU A 61 12.52 -6.12 -7.28
C LEU A 61 13.76 -5.35 -7.72
N TYR A 62 14.94 -5.84 -7.31
CA TYR A 62 16.23 -5.23 -7.64
C TYR A 62 16.73 -5.71 -9.00
N TYR A 63 17.67 -4.96 -9.58
CA TYR A 63 18.25 -5.27 -10.91
C TYR A 63 18.93 -6.64 -10.98
N ASP A 64 19.55 -7.08 -9.89
CA ASP A 64 20.16 -8.42 -9.73
C ASP A 64 19.11 -9.55 -9.58
N SER A 65 17.83 -9.25 -9.77
CA SER A 65 16.69 -10.14 -9.55
C SER A 65 16.45 -10.51 -8.08
N THR A 66 17.12 -9.87 -7.13
CA THR A 66 16.81 -10.00 -5.71
C THR A 66 15.39 -9.50 -5.45
N LYS A 67 14.65 -10.23 -4.61
CA LYS A 67 13.25 -9.97 -4.28
C LYS A 67 13.11 -9.82 -2.78
N THR A 68 12.69 -8.65 -2.31
CA THR A 68 12.38 -8.42 -0.90
C THR A 68 10.99 -7.84 -0.75
N TYR A 69 10.49 -7.77 0.48
CA TYR A 69 9.23 -7.11 0.77
C TYR A 69 9.24 -6.49 2.16
N ASP A 70 8.70 -5.29 2.26
CA ASP A 70 8.52 -4.57 3.51
C ASP A 70 7.07 -4.74 3.95
N VAL A 71 6.84 -5.35 5.11
CA VAL A 71 5.48 -5.49 5.66
C VAL A 71 5.04 -4.16 6.25
N ILE A 72 3.87 -3.68 5.82
CA ILE A 72 3.28 -2.42 6.29
C ILE A 72 1.90 -2.63 6.86
N THR A 73 1.36 -1.64 7.58
CA THR A 73 0.00 -1.74 8.10
C THR A 73 -1.03 -1.51 7.01
N LYS A 74 -2.26 -2.03 7.18
CA LYS A 74 -3.40 -1.72 6.28
C LYS A 74 -3.59 -0.21 6.13
N ARG A 75 -3.45 0.55 7.22
CA ARG A 75 -3.61 2.01 7.22
C ARG A 75 -2.58 2.67 6.32
N ASP A 76 -1.31 2.32 6.49
CA ASP A 76 -0.22 2.91 5.70
C ASP A 76 -0.34 2.50 4.23
N PHE A 77 -0.68 1.23 3.99
CA PHE A 77 -0.95 0.74 2.64
C PHE A 77 -2.04 1.56 1.97
N MET A 78 -3.21 1.72 2.60
CA MET A 78 -4.33 2.46 2.03
C MET A 78 -4.00 3.94 1.85
N SER A 79 -3.26 4.56 2.77
CA SER A 79 -2.82 5.96 2.68
C SER A 79 -1.83 6.19 1.54
N GLN A 80 -0.93 5.25 1.33
CA GLN A 80 0.02 5.27 0.21
C GLN A 80 -0.67 4.99 -1.13
N PHE A 81 -1.62 4.05 -1.15
CA PHE A 81 -2.39 3.66 -2.32
C PHE A 81 -3.33 4.78 -2.79
N SER A 82 -3.87 5.58 -1.86
CA SER A 82 -4.66 6.77 -2.19
C SER A 82 -3.83 8.00 -2.57
N GLY A 83 -2.49 7.91 -2.47
CA GLY A 83 -1.59 9.03 -2.76
C GLY A 83 -1.50 10.09 -1.67
N ILE A 84 -2.11 9.86 -0.49
CA ILE A 84 -2.04 10.79 0.66
C ILE A 84 -0.64 10.78 1.27
N THR A 85 -0.02 9.60 1.36
CA THR A 85 1.32 9.42 1.91
C THR A 85 2.29 9.03 0.79
N GLU A 86 3.51 9.56 0.85
CA GLU A 86 4.58 9.17 -0.08
C GLU A 86 4.82 7.66 -0.07
N SER A 87 5.07 7.09 -1.25
CA SER A 87 5.33 5.67 -1.40
C SER A 87 6.27 5.41 -2.57
N LYS A 88 7.24 4.53 -2.37
CA LYS A 88 8.08 4.04 -3.48
C LYS A 88 7.27 3.28 -4.54
N ALA A 89 6.16 2.66 -4.13
CA ALA A 89 5.25 1.95 -5.05
C ALA A 89 4.20 2.88 -5.71
N ASN A 90 4.16 4.15 -5.33
CA ASN A 90 3.31 5.20 -5.93
C ASN A 90 4.06 6.55 -5.91
N PRO A 91 5.18 6.65 -6.65
CA PRO A 91 6.06 7.82 -6.59
C PRO A 91 5.38 9.10 -7.05
N ASP A 92 4.38 8.99 -7.94
CA ASP A 92 3.62 10.12 -8.46
C ASP A 92 2.56 10.62 -7.46
N GLY A 93 2.28 9.85 -6.40
CA GLY A 93 1.25 10.17 -5.41
C GLY A 93 -0.16 10.18 -6.00
N LYS A 94 -0.44 9.31 -6.98
CA LYS A 94 -1.77 9.20 -7.60
C LYS A 94 -2.75 8.54 -6.64
N ASN A 95 -4.02 8.90 -6.76
CA ASN A 95 -5.08 8.15 -6.08
C ASN A 95 -5.44 6.90 -6.90
N LEU A 96 -4.80 5.78 -6.57
CA LEU A 96 -4.96 4.53 -7.30
C LEU A 96 -6.34 3.89 -7.09
N PHE A 97 -7.08 4.26 -6.04
CA PHE A 97 -8.48 3.87 -5.90
C PHE A 97 -9.32 4.49 -7.01
N ASN A 98 -9.18 5.80 -7.21
CA ASN A 98 -9.94 6.53 -8.23
C ASN A 98 -9.51 6.14 -9.64
N GLU A 99 -8.19 6.09 -9.90
CA GLU A 99 -7.63 5.76 -11.23
C GLU A 99 -8.05 4.36 -11.70
N ASN A 100 -8.31 3.45 -10.76
CA ASN A 100 -8.69 2.07 -11.06
C ASN A 100 -10.13 1.74 -10.68
N GLU A 101 -10.95 2.72 -10.27
CA GLU A 101 -12.35 2.49 -9.87
C GLU A 101 -12.51 1.38 -8.81
N ILE A 102 -11.58 1.34 -7.84
CA ILE A 102 -11.58 0.36 -6.76
C ILE A 102 -12.26 0.97 -5.53
N ASP A 103 -13.32 0.33 -5.04
CA ASP A 103 -13.92 0.68 -3.75
C ASP A 103 -12.95 0.31 -2.60
N PRO A 104 -12.51 1.29 -1.77
CA PRO A 104 -11.65 1.02 -0.62
C PRO A 104 -12.20 -0.03 0.36
N MET A 105 -13.51 -0.24 0.41
CA MET A 105 -14.15 -1.26 1.24
C MET A 105 -13.72 -2.68 0.90
N VAL A 106 -13.15 -2.93 -0.29
CA VAL A 106 -12.61 -4.24 -0.67
C VAL A 106 -11.65 -4.78 0.39
N PHE A 107 -10.84 -3.91 1.01
CA PHE A 107 -9.84 -4.26 2.02
C PHE A 107 -10.44 -4.78 3.33
N GLU A 108 -11.72 -4.52 3.59
CA GLU A 108 -12.45 -5.11 4.73
C GLU A 108 -12.92 -6.55 4.47
N TYR A 109 -12.92 -6.97 3.20
CA TYR A 109 -13.51 -8.24 2.76
C TYR A 109 -12.51 -9.21 2.14
N LEU A 110 -11.27 -8.80 1.84
CA LEU A 110 -10.25 -9.68 1.25
C LEU A 110 -10.04 -10.99 2.03
N TRP A 111 -10.16 -10.96 3.36
CA TRP A 111 -10.05 -12.16 4.18
C TRP A 111 -11.07 -13.25 3.80
N LYS A 112 -12.25 -12.85 3.29
CA LYS A 112 -13.32 -13.79 2.91
C LYS A 112 -12.89 -14.70 1.76
N VAL A 113 -11.98 -14.24 0.90
CA VAL A 113 -11.39 -15.06 -0.18
C VAL A 113 -10.68 -16.27 0.41
N ARG A 114 -10.05 -16.11 1.58
CA ARG A 114 -9.18 -17.12 2.20
C ARG A 114 -9.90 -18.05 3.17
N TYR A 115 -10.93 -17.55 3.85
CA TYR A 115 -11.56 -18.24 4.97
C TYR A 115 -13.06 -18.43 4.76
N PRO A 116 -13.63 -19.56 5.21
CA PRO A 116 -15.08 -19.76 5.24
C PRO A 116 -15.75 -18.95 6.37
N GLU A 117 -14.99 -18.60 7.39
CA GLU A 117 -15.42 -17.82 8.56
C GLU A 117 -14.25 -16.95 9.04
N TYR A 118 -14.55 -15.79 9.64
CA TYR A 118 -13.51 -14.88 10.12
C TYR A 118 -12.61 -15.54 11.17
N PRO A 119 -11.27 -15.59 10.97
CA PRO A 119 -10.38 -16.46 11.75
C PRO A 119 -10.01 -15.95 13.15
N PHE A 120 -10.29 -14.69 13.48
CA PHE A 120 -9.79 -14.04 14.71
C PHE A 120 -10.88 -13.40 15.58
N GLY A 121 -12.14 -13.72 15.31
CA GLY A 121 -13.30 -13.11 15.98
C GLY A 121 -13.99 -14.09 16.91
N LYS A 122 -14.66 -13.56 17.94
CA LYS A 122 -15.57 -14.35 18.79
C LYS A 122 -16.92 -14.61 18.11
N THR A 123 -17.33 -13.69 17.23
CA THR A 123 -18.59 -13.77 16.51
C THR A 123 -18.35 -14.38 15.13
N PRO A 124 -19.09 -15.44 14.76
CA PRO A 124 -19.04 -16.00 13.42
C PRO A 124 -19.39 -14.96 12.38
N LYS A 125 -18.49 -14.74 11.43
CA LYS A 125 -18.73 -13.90 10.25
C LYS A 125 -18.46 -14.74 9.02
N PRO A 126 -19.43 -14.88 8.09
CA PRO A 126 -19.25 -15.74 6.92
C PRO A 126 -18.23 -15.14 5.95
N GLY A 127 -17.37 -16.01 5.44
CA GLY A 127 -16.46 -15.73 4.34
C GLY A 127 -16.96 -16.32 3.02
N TRP A 128 -16.06 -16.42 2.04
CA TRP A 128 -16.36 -16.91 0.70
C TRP A 128 -15.65 -18.23 0.37
N ALA A 129 -14.56 -18.55 1.07
CA ALA A 129 -13.84 -19.79 0.83
C ALA A 129 -14.70 -21.01 1.20
N ALA A 130 -14.63 -22.05 0.39
CA ALA A 130 -15.33 -23.30 0.63
C ALA A 130 -14.57 -24.24 1.57
N GLY A 131 -13.23 -24.22 1.51
CA GLY A 131 -12.39 -25.09 2.31
C GLY A 131 -11.96 -24.45 3.63
N LYS A 132 -11.81 -25.28 4.67
CA LYS A 132 -11.46 -24.86 6.03
C LYS A 132 -10.06 -24.25 6.14
N PHE A 133 -9.09 -24.91 5.50
CA PHE A 133 -7.69 -24.54 5.59
C PHE A 133 -7.15 -23.87 4.35
N ILE A 134 -7.74 -24.07 3.19
CA ILE A 134 -7.39 -23.44 1.90
C ILE A 134 -8.68 -23.34 1.08
N PRO A 135 -8.79 -22.38 0.13
CA PRO A 135 -9.91 -22.37 -0.82
C PRO A 135 -10.04 -23.69 -1.58
N SER A 136 -11.23 -23.99 -2.13
CA SER A 136 -11.42 -25.21 -2.94
C SER A 136 -10.52 -25.21 -4.19
N PRO A 137 -10.29 -26.37 -4.84
CA PRO A 137 -9.55 -26.41 -6.10
C PRO A 137 -10.11 -25.46 -7.18
N THR A 138 -11.44 -25.37 -7.31
CA THR A 138 -12.11 -24.42 -8.21
C THR A 138 -11.78 -22.97 -7.85
N GLN A 139 -11.86 -22.63 -6.56
CA GLN A 139 -11.53 -21.29 -6.07
C GLN A 139 -10.06 -20.95 -6.29
N MET A 140 -9.15 -21.89 -6.04
CA MET A 140 -7.73 -21.71 -6.33
C MET A 140 -7.49 -21.50 -7.83
N ALA A 141 -8.20 -22.23 -8.72
CA ALA A 141 -8.12 -22.00 -10.15
C ALA A 141 -8.57 -20.59 -10.54
N MET A 142 -9.57 -20.02 -9.87
CA MET A 142 -9.99 -18.62 -10.07
C MET A 142 -8.96 -17.60 -9.56
N LEU A 143 -8.07 -17.98 -8.64
CA LEU A 143 -7.01 -17.09 -8.12
C LEU A 143 -5.71 -17.16 -8.93
N LYS A 144 -5.48 -18.23 -9.69
CA LYS A 144 -4.29 -18.40 -10.55
C LYS A 144 -4.02 -17.23 -11.51
N PRO A 145 -5.01 -16.62 -12.17
CA PRO A 145 -4.78 -15.45 -13.03
C PRO A 145 -4.15 -14.26 -12.29
N PHE A 146 -4.28 -14.19 -10.97
CA PHE A 146 -3.66 -13.14 -10.14
C PHE A 146 -2.29 -13.56 -9.58
N GLY A 147 -1.74 -14.70 -10.01
CA GLY A 147 -0.45 -15.23 -9.56
C GLY A 147 -0.52 -16.11 -8.31
N VAL A 148 -1.70 -16.54 -7.87
CA VAL A 148 -1.87 -17.34 -6.66
C VAL A 148 -1.96 -18.83 -7.01
N ASN A 149 -0.86 -19.55 -6.84
CA ASN A 149 -0.83 -21.02 -6.91
C ASN A 149 -0.99 -21.65 -5.52
N HIS A 150 -0.56 -20.94 -4.49
CA HIS A 150 -0.71 -21.27 -3.09
C HIS A 150 -1.18 -20.03 -2.30
N PRO A 151 -1.98 -20.15 -1.22
CA PRO A 151 -2.46 -18.99 -0.47
C PRO A 151 -1.37 -18.08 0.12
N ALA A 152 -0.14 -18.59 0.23
CA ALA A 152 1.04 -17.85 0.67
C ALA A 152 1.64 -16.94 -0.41
N ASP A 153 1.25 -17.12 -1.66
CA ASP A 153 1.79 -16.38 -2.78
C ASP A 153 1.42 -14.90 -2.68
N LEU A 154 2.31 -14.08 -3.18
CA LEU A 154 2.14 -12.64 -3.20
C LEU A 154 1.36 -12.22 -4.45
N ILE A 155 0.30 -11.45 -4.24
CA ILE A 155 -0.39 -10.73 -5.32
C ILE A 155 0.16 -9.31 -5.33
N PHE A 156 0.74 -8.85 -6.44
CA PHE A 156 1.39 -7.53 -6.51
C PHE A 156 1.24 -6.89 -7.90
N GLY A 157 1.50 -5.58 -7.98
CA GLY A 157 1.47 -4.82 -9.24
C GLY A 157 0.11 -4.91 -9.95
N ASP A 158 0.11 -5.09 -11.27
CA ASP A 158 -1.11 -5.15 -12.09
C ASP A 158 -2.04 -6.31 -11.70
N SER A 159 -1.47 -7.44 -11.26
CA SER A 159 -2.24 -8.58 -10.74
C SER A 159 -3.02 -8.21 -9.48
N LEU A 160 -2.45 -7.35 -8.62
CA LEU A 160 -3.16 -6.85 -7.45
C LEU A 160 -4.34 -5.96 -7.86
N ILE A 161 -4.13 -5.02 -8.77
CA ILE A 161 -5.21 -4.15 -9.26
C ILE A 161 -6.35 -4.98 -9.84
N SER A 162 -6.02 -5.96 -10.69
CA SER A 162 -6.98 -6.87 -11.31
C SER A 162 -7.73 -7.72 -10.28
N PHE A 163 -7.02 -8.18 -9.25
CA PHE A 163 -7.62 -8.93 -8.14
C PHE A 163 -8.58 -8.08 -7.32
N LEU A 164 -8.19 -6.85 -6.95
CA LEU A 164 -9.03 -5.93 -6.17
C LEU A 164 -10.32 -5.59 -6.92
N LYS A 165 -10.22 -5.30 -8.23
CA LYS A 165 -11.39 -5.11 -9.12
C LYS A 165 -12.29 -6.34 -9.15
N SER A 166 -11.71 -7.53 -9.25
CA SER A 166 -12.49 -8.78 -9.25
C SER A 166 -13.17 -9.02 -7.90
N ALA A 167 -12.52 -8.67 -6.79
CA ALA A 167 -13.08 -8.81 -5.45
C ALA A 167 -14.18 -7.78 -5.14
N THR A 168 -14.31 -6.70 -5.91
CA THR A 168 -15.45 -5.78 -5.86
C THR A 168 -16.56 -6.12 -6.84
N ASP A 169 -16.30 -6.92 -7.89
CA ASP A 169 -17.31 -7.37 -8.86
C ASP A 169 -18.25 -8.44 -8.26
N PRO A 170 -19.55 -8.15 -8.10
CA PRO A 170 -20.52 -9.12 -7.60
C PRO A 170 -20.61 -10.40 -8.44
N ALA A 171 -20.43 -10.30 -9.76
CA ALA A 171 -20.49 -11.47 -10.64
C ALA A 171 -19.30 -12.41 -10.37
N TRP A 172 -18.09 -11.88 -10.23
CA TRP A 172 -16.92 -12.65 -9.83
C TRP A 172 -17.09 -13.26 -8.42
N VAL A 173 -17.55 -12.47 -7.44
CA VAL A 173 -17.78 -12.94 -6.08
C VAL A 173 -18.81 -14.07 -6.04
N ASN A 174 -19.89 -13.96 -6.82
CA ASN A 174 -20.91 -15.01 -6.90
C ASN A 174 -20.36 -16.30 -7.50
N ARG A 175 -19.57 -16.22 -8.57
CA ARG A 175 -18.86 -17.39 -9.14
C ARG A 175 -17.89 -17.99 -8.13
N TYR A 176 -17.13 -17.16 -7.42
CA TYR A 176 -16.17 -17.62 -6.41
C TYR A 176 -16.86 -18.38 -5.28
N LYS A 177 -18.06 -17.93 -4.86
CA LYS A 177 -18.85 -18.59 -3.82
C LYS A 177 -19.59 -19.85 -4.30
N ALA A 178 -19.79 -20.02 -5.61
CA ALA A 178 -20.63 -21.08 -6.18
C ALA A 178 -20.08 -22.52 -6.01
N LYS A 179 -18.79 -22.65 -5.64
CA LYS A 179 -18.02 -23.89 -5.40
C LYS A 179 -17.78 -24.78 -6.62
#